data_AF-A0A7C7BUZ4-F1
#
_entry.id   AF-A0A7C7BUZ4-F1
#
_cell.length_a   1.000
_cell.length_b   1.000
_cell.length_c   1.000
_cell.angle_alpha   90.00
_cell.angle_beta   90.00
_cell.angle_gamma   90.00
#
_symmetry.space_group_name_H-M   'P 1'
#
loop_
_entity.id
_entity.type
_entity.pdbx_description
1 polymer ?
#
loop_
_entity_poly.entity_id
_entity_poly.type
_entity_poly.pdbx_seq_one_letter_code
_entity_poly.pdbx_strand_id
1 'polypeptide(L)' 'LTDSFQDGLLAPPVYTRPAEYNGWKVPEVLLSGDHKKIQEWEENEALKRTKERRPDLLDGLS' A
#
# COMPACT_ATOMS: atom_id res chain seq x y z
N LEU A 1 6.77 7.79 8.05
CA LEU A 1 7.10 6.37 8.35
C LEU A 1 5.95 5.86 9.19
N THR A 2 4.93 5.34 8.53
CA THR A 2 3.78 4.68 9.16
C THR A 2 4.23 3.26 9.45
N ASP A 3 4.36 2.89 10.72
CA ASP A 3 4.85 1.58 11.11
C ASP A 3 3.74 0.54 10.89
N SER A 4 4.10 -0.68 10.45
CA SER A 4 3.21 -1.70 9.86
C SER A 4 2.21 -2.34 10.84
N PHE A 5 2.02 -1.74 12.02
CA PHE A 5 1.23 -2.30 13.11
C PHE A 5 0.36 -1.26 13.83
N GLN A 6 0.38 0.01 13.43
CA GLN A 6 -0.40 1.04 14.16
C GLN A 6 -1.92 0.91 13.91
N ASP A 7 -2.34 0.39 12.76
CA ASP A 7 -3.75 0.37 12.34
C ASP A 7 -4.30 -1.03 12.02
N GLY A 8 -3.59 -2.10 12.41
CA GLY A 8 -3.98 -3.47 12.05
C GLY A 8 -3.82 -3.80 10.56
N LEU A 9 -3.12 -2.95 9.80
CA LEU A 9 -2.84 -3.12 8.38
C LEU A 9 -1.34 -3.29 8.11
N LEU A 10 -1.01 -4.19 7.18
CA LEU A 10 0.32 -4.28 6.60
C LEU A 10 0.63 -3.03 5.77
N ALA A 11 1.89 -2.60 5.77
CA ALA A 11 2.32 -1.46 4.97
C ALA A 11 2.05 -1.65 3.45
N PRO A 12 1.69 -0.57 2.74
CA PRO A 12 1.51 -0.59 1.30
C PRO A 12 2.82 -0.94 0.57
N PRO A 13 2.75 -1.40 -0.69
CA PRO A 13 3.94 -1.64 -1.49
C PRO A 13 4.69 -0.33 -1.77
N VAL A 14 6.02 -0.37 -1.62
CA VAL A 14 6.90 0.78 -1.83
C VAL A 14 7.56 0.67 -3.19
N TYR A 15 7.55 1.77 -3.93
CA TYR A 15 8.18 1.89 -5.24
C TYR A 15 9.30 2.93 -5.20
N THR A 16 10.33 2.71 -6.02
CA THR A 16 11.45 3.64 -6.20
C THR A 16 11.91 3.62 -7.64
N ARG A 17 12.85 4.50 -7.99
CA ARG A 17 13.41 4.57 -9.34
C ARG A 17 14.19 3.29 -9.68
N PRO A 18 14.20 2.86 -10.95
CA PRO A 18 13.54 3.47 -12.12
C PRO A 18 12.02 3.20 -12.18
N ALA A 19 11.29 3.99 -12.98
CA ALA A 19 9.82 3.87 -13.12
C ALA A 19 9.36 2.54 -13.73
N GLU A 20 10.26 1.83 -14.41
CA GLU A 20 10.05 0.47 -14.89
C GLU A 20 11.30 -0.37 -14.61
N TYR A 21 11.13 -1.53 -13.99
CA TYR A 21 12.21 -2.47 -13.67
C TYR A 21 11.77 -3.90 -13.95
N ASN A 22 12.49 -4.64 -14.80
CA ASN A 22 12.18 -6.02 -15.19
C ASN A 22 10.72 -6.23 -15.68
N GLY A 23 10.13 -5.22 -16.35
CA GLY A 23 8.73 -5.22 -16.80
C GLY A 23 7.69 -4.84 -15.74
N TRP A 24 8.12 -4.56 -14.51
CA TRP A 24 7.26 -4.03 -13.44
C TRP A 24 7.21 -2.52 -13.53
N LYS A 25 6.01 -1.96 -13.65
CA LYS A 25 5.79 -0.51 -13.75
C LYS A 25 5.32 0.06 -12.43
N VAL A 26 5.82 1.25 -12.10
CA VAL A 26 5.26 2.04 -11.01
C VAL A 26 3.82 2.43 -11.38
N PRO A 27 2.83 2.22 -10.49
CA PRO A 27 1.46 2.65 -10.70
C PRO A 27 1.39 4.15 -11.07
N GLU A 28 0.61 4.49 -12.10
CA GLU A 28 0.51 5.87 -12.60
C GLU A 28 0.05 6.86 -11.51
N VAL A 29 -0.79 6.41 -10.57
CA VAL A 29 -1.24 7.22 -9.44
C VAL A 29 -0.07 7.72 -8.58
N LEU A 30 0.97 6.91 -8.40
CA LEU A 30 2.19 7.29 -7.67
C LEU A 30 3.06 8.28 -8.42
N LEU A 31 2.85 8.45 -9.72
CA LEU A 31 3.55 9.40 -10.58
C LEU A 31 2.75 10.70 -10.77
N SER A 32 1.50 10.76 -10.29
CA SER A 32 0.57 11.86 -10.57
C SER A 32 0.82 13.13 -9.76
N GLY A 33 1.52 13.03 -8.63
CA GLY A 33 1.68 14.13 -7.66
C GLY A 33 0.40 14.50 -6.89
N ASP A 34 -0.71 13.79 -7.13
CA ASP A 34 -1.96 13.97 -6.41
C ASP A 34 -1.89 13.23 -5.08
N HIS A 35 -1.47 13.94 -4.02
CA HIS A 35 -1.29 13.38 -2.69
C HIS A 35 -2.55 12.67 -2.15
N LYS A 36 -3.74 13.16 -2.49
CA LYS A 36 -4.99 12.54 -2.02
C LYS A 36 -5.20 11.18 -2.68
N LYS A 37 -5.03 11.09 -4.01
CA LYS A 37 -5.13 9.81 -4.73
C LYS A 37 -4.04 8.83 -4.33
N ILE A 38 -2.84 9.33 -4.05
CA ILE A 38 -1.73 8.50 -3.56
C ILE A 38 -2.11 7.89 -2.21
N GLN A 39 -2.61 8.69 -1.27
CA GLN A 39 -3.04 8.19 0.03
C GLN A 39 -4.17 7.16 -0.09
N GLU A 40 -5.22 7.47 -0.87
CA GLU A 40 -6.32 6.53 -1.12
C GLU A 40 -5.82 5.22 -1.74
N TRP A 41 -4.86 5.27 -2.65
CA TRP A 41 -4.26 4.07 -3.24
C TRP A 41 -3.43 3.28 -2.22
N GLU A 42 -2.62 3.95 -1.39
CA GLU A 42 -1.81 3.31 -0.35
C GLU A 42 -2.68 2.60 0.69
N GLU A 43 -3.77 3.23 1.15
CA GLU A 43 -4.73 2.63 2.09
C GLU A 43 -5.40 1.38 1.50
N ASN A 44 -5.81 1.45 0.24
CA ASN A 44 -6.44 0.33 -0.46
C ASN A 44 -5.47 -0.85 -0.64
N GLU A 45 -4.22 -0.59 -1.03
CA GLU A 45 -3.21 -1.64 -1.21
C GLU A 45 -2.77 -2.24 0.13
N ALA A 46 -2.67 -1.44 1.19
CA ALA A 46 -2.44 -1.91 2.55
C ALA A 46 -3.56 -2.88 3.00
N LEU A 47 -4.82 -2.49 2.81
CA LEU A 47 -5.98 -3.32 3.14
C LEU A 47 -5.99 -4.62 2.32
N LYS A 48 -5.77 -4.53 1.01
CA LYS A 48 -5.74 -5.70 0.12
C LYS A 48 -4.62 -6.67 0.54
N ARG A 49 -3.42 -6.17 0.76
CA ARG A 49 -2.27 -6.97 1.19
C ARG A 49 -2.51 -7.62 2.54
N THR A 50 -3.17 -6.93 3.45
CA THR A 50 -3.56 -7.46 4.76
C THR A 50 -4.57 -8.59 4.60
N LYS A 51 -5.65 -8.39 3.86
CA LYS A 51 -6.66 -9.43 3.57
C LYS A 51 -6.05 -10.68 2.95
N GLU A 52 -5.10 -10.51 2.02
CA GLU A 52 -4.48 -11.64 1.31
C GLU A 52 -3.45 -12.39 2.16
N ARG A 53 -2.68 -11.71 3.02
CA ARG A 53 -1.52 -12.31 3.70
C ARG A 53 -1.70 -12.52 5.20
N ARG A 54 -2.46 -11.65 5.84
CA ARG A 54 -2.68 -11.60 7.29
C ARG A 54 -4.13 -11.18 7.60
N PRO A 55 -5.13 -11.94 7.12
CA PRO A 55 -6.54 -11.61 7.39
C PRO A 55 -6.84 -11.57 8.89
N ASP A 56 -6.08 -12.31 9.70
CA ASP A 56 -6.14 -12.33 11.16
C ASP A 56 -5.91 -10.96 11.81
N LEU A 57 -5.20 -10.04 11.15
CA LEU A 57 -5.01 -8.67 11.67
C LEU A 57 -6.28 -7.82 11.57
N LEU A 58 -7.25 -8.21 10.74
CA LEU A 58 -8.52 -7.48 10.57
C LEU A 58 -9.57 -7.90 11.60
N ASP A 59 -9.46 -9.11 12.14
CA ASP A 59 -10.42 -9.65 13.11
C ASP A 59 -10.30 -8.99 14.50
N GLY A 60 -9.15 -8.37 14.80
CA GLY A 60 -8.90 -7.66 16.05
C GLY A 60 -9.51 -6.24 16.13
N LEU A 61 -10.25 -5.81 15.11
CA LEU A 61 -10.92 -4.50 15.05
C LEU A 61 -12.35 -4.51 15.63
N SER A 62 -12.78 -5.61 16.27
CA SER A 62 -14.09 -5.74 16.94
C SER A 62 -14.13 -5.12 18.33
#